data_AF-A0A0E3W3L4-F1
#
_entry.id   AF-A0A0E3W3L4-F1
#
_cell.length_a   1.000
_cell.length_b   1.000
_cell.length_c   1.000
_cell.angle_alpha   90.00
_cell.angle_beta   90.00
_cell.angle_gamma   90.00
#
_symmetry.space_group_name_H-M   'P 1'
#
loop_
_entity.id
_entity.type
_entity.pdbx_description
1 polymer ?
#
loop_
_entity_poly.entity_id
_entity_poly.type
_entity_poly.pdbx_seq_one_letter_code
_entity_poly.pdbx_strand_id
1 'polypeptide(L)'
;MRKKLAFLIALVSIFLIATAGCTNEQADKENSNELNLEGYLNKDDQIIEAIKKQPIGATGPKLIYAYKQYAVILNFNGILIYDFDKENIIHTIDNMSLGLNKMQGSDYTIAKSNNEKIALGNISAIENSAYVYNIEKNELSNAKGTEEFKEVKHVDKEELPNTILNDNNDNAGNAVYNEKGNIVLLTYRYEDGTDSWILYILEKDSLDIIKQVNVFK
;
A
#
# COMPACT_ATOMS: atom_id res chain seq x y z
N MET A 1 -16.14 -65.95 -40.81
CA MET A 1 -15.79 -64.52 -40.97
C MET A 1 -16.64 -63.52 -40.15
N ARG A 2 -17.67 -63.94 -39.39
CA ARG A 2 -18.49 -63.00 -38.59
C ARG A 2 -17.95 -62.65 -37.18
N LYS A 3 -16.97 -63.39 -36.66
CA LYS A 3 -16.41 -63.16 -35.31
C LYS A 3 -15.21 -62.20 -35.25
N LYS A 4 -14.57 -61.88 -36.39
CA LYS A 4 -13.50 -60.87 -36.46
C LYS A 4 -14.03 -59.44 -36.67
N LEU A 5 -15.30 -59.30 -37.09
CA LEU A 5 -15.95 -58.00 -37.28
C LEU A 5 -16.43 -57.39 -35.95
N ALA A 6 -16.88 -58.21 -35.00
CA ALA A 6 -17.35 -57.75 -33.69
C ALA A 6 -16.23 -57.18 -32.80
N PHE A 7 -15.00 -57.69 -32.94
CA PHE A 7 -13.86 -57.21 -32.16
C PHE A 7 -13.32 -55.87 -32.67
N LEU A 8 -13.46 -55.59 -33.97
CA LEU A 8 -13.05 -54.30 -34.55
C LEU A 8 -14.03 -53.18 -34.19
N ILE A 9 -15.32 -53.49 -34.04
CA ILE A 9 -16.35 -52.50 -33.67
C ILE A 9 -16.21 -52.08 -32.20
N ALA A 10 -15.85 -53.01 -31.30
CA ALA A 10 -15.65 -52.71 -29.88
C ALA A 10 -14.38 -51.86 -29.59
N LEU A 11 -13.37 -51.91 -30.47
CA LEU A 11 -12.15 -51.12 -30.33
C LEU A 11 -12.29 -49.69 -30.89
N VAL A 12 -13.22 -49.47 -31.82
CA VAL A 12 -13.53 -48.13 -32.35
C VAL A 12 -14.46 -47.34 -31.42
N SER A 13 -15.30 -48.00 -30.63
CA SER A 13 -16.19 -47.32 -29.66
C SER A 13 -15.50 -46.85 -28.38
N ILE A 14 -14.29 -47.32 -28.06
CA ILE A 14 -13.49 -46.83 -26.92
C ILE A 14 -12.62 -45.62 -27.31
N PHE A 15 -12.41 -45.37 -28.61
CA PHE A 15 -11.63 -44.22 -29.09
C PHE A 15 -12.48 -42.95 -29.36
N LEU A 16 -13.80 -43.02 -29.16
CA LEU A 16 -14.74 -41.92 -29.43
C LEU A 16 -15.21 -41.15 -28.18
N ILE A 17 -14.63 -41.43 -27.01
CA ILE A 17 -14.92 -40.71 -25.75
C ILE A 17 -13.72 -39.84 -25.30
N ALA A 18 -12.66 -39.74 -26.12
CA ALA A 18 -11.43 -39.02 -25.76
C ALA A 18 -11.21 -37.67 -26.49
N THR A 19 -12.19 -37.13 -27.20
CA THR A 19 -12.04 -35.83 -27.91
C THR A 19 -13.24 -34.88 -27.78
N ALA A 20 -13.96 -34.93 -26.67
CA ALA A 20 -14.91 -33.86 -26.28
C ALA A 20 -14.38 -33.03 -25.10
N GLY A 21 -13.06 -32.86 -25.02
CA GLY A 21 -12.40 -31.93 -24.11
C GLY A 21 -12.02 -30.66 -24.85
N CYS A 22 -12.57 -29.53 -24.37
CA CYS A 22 -12.17 -28.15 -24.64
C CYS A 22 -12.38 -27.64 -26.07
N THR A 23 -13.57 -27.10 -26.32
CA THR A 23 -13.73 -25.76 -26.93
C THR A 23 -15.09 -25.24 -26.53
N ASN A 24 -15.30 -25.11 -25.22
CA ASN A 24 -16.06 -23.94 -24.79
C ASN A 24 -15.08 -22.78 -24.97
N GLU A 25 -15.18 -22.08 -26.10
CA GLU A 25 -15.09 -20.61 -26.03
C GLU A 25 -16.29 -20.14 -25.21
N GLN A 26 -16.30 -20.46 -23.92
CA GLN A 26 -16.59 -19.41 -22.98
C GLN A 26 -15.41 -18.48 -23.16
N ALA A 27 -15.62 -17.48 -24.02
CA ALA A 27 -15.18 -16.16 -23.64
C ALA A 27 -15.66 -16.04 -22.19
N ASP A 28 -14.74 -16.27 -21.26
CA ASP A 28 -14.81 -15.67 -19.95
C ASP A 28 -14.89 -14.17 -20.24
N LYS A 29 -16.11 -13.73 -20.50
CA LYS A 29 -16.65 -12.60 -19.79
C LYS A 29 -16.52 -12.99 -18.32
N GLU A 30 -15.29 -12.93 -17.79
CA GLU A 30 -15.10 -12.28 -16.52
C GLU A 30 -15.97 -11.04 -16.67
N ASN A 31 -17.08 -11.02 -15.93
CA ASN A 31 -17.59 -9.77 -15.44
C ASN A 31 -16.38 -9.16 -14.72
N SER A 32 -15.54 -8.46 -15.48
CA SER A 32 -14.92 -7.25 -15.00
C SER A 32 -16.11 -6.35 -14.68
N ASN A 33 -16.72 -6.60 -13.52
CA ASN A 33 -17.01 -5.51 -12.62
C ASN A 33 -15.64 -4.85 -12.46
N GLU A 34 -15.32 -3.97 -13.41
CA GLU A 34 -14.16 -3.11 -13.38
C GLU A 34 -14.36 -2.37 -12.07
N LEU A 35 -13.69 -2.86 -11.03
CA LEU A 35 -13.85 -2.36 -9.69
C LEU A 35 -13.54 -0.88 -9.83
N ASN A 36 -14.51 -0.01 -9.57
CA ASN A 36 -14.28 1.42 -9.74
C ASN A 36 -13.34 1.89 -8.63
N LEU A 37 -12.04 1.78 -8.89
CA LEU A 37 -11.00 2.01 -7.90
C LEU A 37 -10.90 3.48 -7.50
N GLU A 38 -11.36 4.39 -8.36
CA GLU A 38 -11.50 5.82 -8.05
C GLU A 38 -12.45 6.06 -6.88
N GLY A 39 -13.43 5.16 -6.67
CA GLY A 39 -14.33 5.24 -5.52
C GLY A 39 -13.64 5.06 -4.17
N TYR A 40 -12.40 4.55 -4.15
CA TYR A 40 -11.60 4.43 -2.92
C TYR A 40 -10.65 5.62 -2.70
N LEU A 41 -10.55 6.55 -3.65
CA LEU A 41 -9.81 7.79 -3.52
C LEU A 41 -10.72 8.90 -2.99
N ASN A 42 -10.54 9.28 -1.73
CA ASN A 42 -11.35 10.29 -1.08
C ASN A 42 -10.66 11.65 -1.05
N LYS A 43 -11.27 12.63 -1.69
CA LYS A 43 -10.85 14.06 -1.68
C LYS A 43 -11.74 14.92 -0.79
N ASP A 44 -12.70 14.32 -0.08
CA ASP A 44 -13.62 15.03 0.79
C ASP A 44 -12.90 15.46 2.08
N ASP A 45 -12.82 16.78 2.29
CA ASP A 45 -12.23 17.38 3.48
C ASP A 45 -12.86 16.87 4.78
N GLN A 46 -14.16 16.53 4.78
CA GLN A 46 -14.83 16.00 5.97
C GLN A 46 -14.31 14.60 6.34
N ILE A 47 -14.05 13.76 5.33
CA ILE A 47 -13.47 12.42 5.53
C ILE A 47 -12.03 12.56 6.03
N ILE A 48 -11.24 13.44 5.40
CA ILE A 48 -9.87 13.74 5.82
C ILE A 48 -9.83 14.21 7.27
N GLU A 49 -10.65 15.20 7.63
CA GLU A 49 -10.74 15.74 8.99
C GLU A 49 -11.23 14.70 10.01
N ALA A 50 -12.15 13.82 9.62
CA ALA A 50 -12.59 12.72 10.46
C ALA A 50 -11.45 11.75 10.75
N ILE A 51 -10.62 11.40 9.76
CA ILE A 51 -9.46 10.52 9.96
C ILE A 51 -8.40 11.19 10.84
N LYS A 52 -8.15 12.50 10.66
CA LYS A 52 -7.17 13.26 11.45
C LYS A 52 -7.51 13.30 12.94
N LYS A 53 -8.79 13.42 13.29
CA LYS A 53 -9.29 13.56 14.67
C LYS A 53 -9.53 12.24 15.39
N GLN A 54 -9.27 11.12 14.73
CA GLN A 54 -9.51 9.83 15.35
C GLN A 54 -8.54 9.59 16.51
N PRO A 55 -9.03 9.06 17.64
CA PRO A 55 -8.17 8.67 18.75
C PRO A 55 -7.08 7.71 18.27
N ILE A 56 -5.85 7.97 18.68
CA ILE A 56 -4.74 7.07 18.38
C ILE A 56 -4.97 5.78 19.17
N GLY A 57 -5.11 4.67 18.44
CA GLY A 57 -5.21 3.35 19.03
C GLY A 57 -3.86 2.85 19.56
N ALA A 58 -3.78 1.56 19.90
CA ALA A 58 -2.52 0.95 20.36
C ALA A 58 -1.37 0.99 19.33
N THR A 59 -1.68 1.22 18.05
CA THR A 59 -0.70 1.39 16.98
C THR A 59 -0.95 2.73 16.29
N GLY A 60 0.05 3.60 16.34
CA GLY A 60 0.01 4.88 15.64
C GLY A 60 0.18 4.75 14.12
N PRO A 61 -0.11 5.83 13.37
CA PRO A 61 0.22 5.96 11.96
C PRO A 61 1.67 5.60 11.62
N LYS A 62 1.87 5.06 10.42
CA LYS A 62 3.18 4.67 9.90
C LYS A 62 3.46 5.37 8.58
N LEU A 63 4.64 5.97 8.44
CA LEU A 63 5.14 6.49 7.18
C LEU A 63 5.58 5.32 6.30
N ILE A 64 4.84 5.01 5.25
CA ILE A 64 5.12 3.83 4.42
C ILE A 64 5.87 4.16 3.14
N TYR A 65 5.87 5.43 2.71
CA TYR A 65 6.63 5.87 1.54
C TYR A 65 6.80 7.40 1.48
N ALA A 66 7.85 7.87 0.80
CA ALA A 66 8.02 9.28 0.47
C ALA A 66 8.66 9.43 -0.92
N TYR A 67 8.15 10.37 -1.72
CA TYR A 67 8.64 10.64 -3.07
C TYR A 67 8.37 12.09 -3.45
N LYS A 68 9.42 12.80 -3.90
CA LYS A 68 9.39 14.22 -4.21
C LYS A 68 8.83 15.01 -3.02
N GLN A 69 7.71 15.70 -3.21
CA GLN A 69 7.00 16.46 -2.18
C GLN A 69 5.91 15.66 -1.46
N TYR A 70 5.79 14.36 -1.71
CA TYR A 70 4.71 13.55 -1.15
C TYR A 70 5.21 12.63 -0.04
N ALA A 71 4.40 12.49 1.01
CA ALA A 71 4.51 11.43 2.00
C ALA A 71 3.24 10.59 2.01
N VAL A 72 3.39 9.28 2.18
CA VAL A 72 2.29 8.33 2.26
C VAL A 72 2.27 7.71 3.64
N ILE A 73 1.20 7.97 4.37
CA ILE A 73 1.04 7.58 5.76
C ILE A 73 -0.08 6.56 5.86
N LEU A 74 0.26 5.34 6.28
CA LEU A 74 -0.73 4.33 6.63
C LEU A 74 -1.28 4.64 8.03
N ASN A 75 -2.56 5.00 8.09
CA ASN A 75 -3.33 5.09 9.32
C ASN A 75 -4.37 3.96 9.37
N PHE A 76 -4.96 3.73 10.55
CA PHE A 76 -5.94 2.65 10.76
C PHE A 76 -7.13 2.73 9.78
N ASN A 77 -7.67 3.93 9.57
CA ASN A 77 -8.87 4.17 8.75
C ASN A 77 -8.59 4.92 7.44
N GLY A 78 -7.34 4.93 6.98
CA GLY A 78 -7.01 5.46 5.66
C GLY A 78 -5.52 5.49 5.39
N ILE A 79 -5.16 5.43 4.12
CA ILE A 79 -3.80 5.78 3.68
C ILE A 79 -3.85 7.24 3.25
N LEU A 80 -3.14 8.10 3.98
CA LEU A 80 -3.13 9.54 3.80
C LEU A 80 -2.02 9.92 2.81
N ILE A 81 -2.36 10.72 1.81
CA ILE A 81 -1.39 11.29 0.87
C ILE A 81 -1.18 12.74 1.26
N TYR A 82 -0.02 13.00 1.87
CA TYR A 82 0.38 14.32 2.31
C TYR A 82 1.25 14.99 1.26
N ASP A 83 0.98 16.26 0.96
CA ASP A 83 1.76 17.11 0.06
C ASP A 83 2.50 18.14 0.91
N PHE A 84 3.83 18.03 0.97
CA PHE A 84 4.68 18.95 1.70
C PHE A 84 4.56 20.36 1.16
N ASP A 85 4.45 20.58 -0.14
CA ASP A 85 4.41 21.94 -0.70
C ASP A 85 3.10 22.66 -0.36
N LYS A 86 2.00 21.91 -0.25
CA LYS A 86 0.69 22.44 0.19
C LYS A 86 0.50 22.41 1.70
N GLU A 87 1.38 21.74 2.42
CA GLU A 87 1.32 21.49 3.85
C GLU A 87 -0.05 20.92 4.29
N ASN A 88 -0.59 19.99 3.50
CA ASN A 88 -1.89 19.39 3.77
C ASN A 88 -1.99 17.96 3.22
N ILE A 89 -2.92 17.19 3.80
CA ILE A 89 -3.39 15.94 3.21
C ILE A 89 -4.26 16.31 2.01
N ILE A 90 -3.89 15.83 0.82
CA ILE A 90 -4.58 16.18 -0.43
C ILE A 90 -5.69 15.19 -0.79
N HIS A 91 -5.58 13.96 -0.30
CA HIS A 91 -6.60 12.92 -0.40
C HIS A 91 -6.19 11.70 0.44
N THR A 92 -7.12 10.75 0.56
CA THR A 92 -6.90 9.48 1.25
C THR A 92 -7.32 8.30 0.37
N ILE A 93 -6.74 7.14 0.65
CA ILE A 93 -7.20 5.86 0.11
C ILE A 93 -7.97 5.13 1.22
N ASP A 94 -9.18 4.69 0.93
CA ASP A 94 -9.99 3.86 1.84
C ASP A 94 -9.35 2.46 1.99
N ASN A 95 -8.47 2.34 2.97
CA ASN A 95 -7.75 1.11 3.24
C ASN A 95 -8.65 0.01 3.83
N MET A 96 -9.74 0.37 4.50
CA MET A 96 -10.65 -0.59 5.12
C MET A 96 -11.41 -1.36 4.04
N SER A 97 -12.00 -0.64 3.08
CA SER A 97 -12.75 -1.27 1.99
C SER A 97 -11.85 -2.06 1.04
N LEU A 98 -10.56 -1.70 0.95
CA LEU A 98 -9.55 -2.45 0.19
C LEU A 98 -8.94 -3.64 0.96
N GLY A 99 -9.25 -3.80 2.25
CA GLY A 99 -8.66 -4.87 3.09
C GLY A 99 -7.18 -4.65 3.42
N LEU A 100 -6.73 -3.39 3.44
CA LEU A 100 -5.37 -2.91 3.69
C LEU A 100 -5.23 -2.21 5.06
N ASN A 101 -6.03 -2.63 6.04
CA ASN A 101 -6.09 -2.03 7.38
C ASN A 101 -5.36 -2.85 8.46
N LYS A 102 -4.56 -3.85 8.06
CA LYS A 102 -3.82 -4.71 9.00
C LYS A 102 -2.49 -4.06 9.37
N MET A 103 -2.43 -3.32 10.48
CA MET A 103 -1.21 -2.59 10.89
C MET A 103 -0.15 -3.46 11.59
N GLN A 104 -0.52 -4.67 12.03
CA GLN A 104 0.32 -5.61 12.80
C GLN A 104 -0.09 -7.07 12.57
N GLY A 105 0.72 -8.01 13.06
CA GLY A 105 0.50 -9.45 12.93
C GLY A 105 1.28 -10.08 11.76
N SER A 106 1.02 -11.35 11.47
CA SER A 106 1.74 -12.10 10.41
C SER A 106 1.37 -11.70 8.99
N ASP A 107 0.24 -11.00 8.81
CA ASP A 107 -0.30 -10.63 7.51
C ASP A 107 -0.60 -9.12 7.43
N TYR A 108 0.36 -8.32 7.91
CA TYR A 108 0.22 -6.86 7.93
C TYR A 108 0.37 -6.24 6.53
N THR A 109 -0.20 -5.06 6.37
CA THR A 109 -0.12 -4.25 5.14
C THR A 109 1.28 -3.68 4.98
N ILE A 110 1.86 -3.88 3.80
CA ILE A 110 3.17 -3.38 3.41
C ILE A 110 3.09 -2.58 2.12
N ALA A 111 4.14 -1.81 1.86
CA ALA A 111 4.31 -1.05 0.64
C ALA A 111 5.60 -1.45 -0.08
N LYS A 112 5.54 -1.50 -1.40
CA LYS A 112 6.69 -1.51 -2.29
C LYS A 112 6.57 -0.34 -3.26
N SER A 113 7.69 0.09 -3.83
CA SER A 113 7.70 1.22 -4.75
C SER A 113 8.68 1.02 -5.90
N ASN A 114 8.35 1.64 -7.03
CA ASN A 114 9.24 1.86 -8.17
C ASN A 114 9.44 3.37 -8.44
N ASN A 115 9.41 4.17 -7.37
CA ASN A 115 9.37 5.64 -7.35
C ASN A 115 7.96 6.21 -7.51
N GLU A 116 7.54 6.46 -8.74
CA GLU A 116 6.26 7.15 -9.04
C GLU A 116 5.01 6.39 -8.59
N LYS A 117 5.12 5.06 -8.42
CA LYS A 117 4.03 4.21 -7.97
C LYS A 117 4.38 3.48 -6.68
N ILE A 118 3.33 3.20 -5.92
CA ILE A 118 3.37 2.39 -4.71
C ILE A 118 2.45 1.20 -4.92
N ALA A 119 3.00 0.00 -4.78
CA ALA A 119 2.21 -1.21 -4.64
C ALA A 119 1.88 -1.42 -3.15
N LEU A 120 0.60 -1.59 -2.87
CA LEU A 120 0.03 -1.77 -1.53
C LEU A 120 -0.63 -3.15 -1.47
N GLY A 121 -0.31 -3.90 -0.43
CA GLY A 121 -0.85 -5.25 -0.23
C GLY A 121 -0.52 -5.80 1.14
N ASN A 122 -1.18 -6.88 1.52
CA ASN A 122 -0.78 -7.63 2.70
C ASN A 122 0.46 -8.48 2.37
N ILE A 123 1.37 -8.64 3.32
CA ILE A 123 2.67 -9.30 3.10
C ILE A 123 2.55 -10.69 2.47
N SER A 124 1.50 -11.47 2.81
CA SER A 124 1.31 -12.81 2.25
C SER A 124 0.80 -12.82 0.79
N ALA A 125 0.32 -11.69 0.27
CA ALA A 125 -0.42 -11.62 -0.98
C ALA A 125 0.12 -10.60 -1.99
N ILE A 126 0.96 -9.65 -1.56
CA ILE A 126 1.37 -8.51 -2.40
C ILE A 126 1.98 -8.92 -3.74
N GLU A 127 2.69 -10.04 -3.81
CA GLU A 127 3.28 -10.52 -5.07
C GLU A 127 2.25 -10.99 -6.09
N ASN A 128 1.09 -11.44 -5.64
CA ASN A 128 0.05 -12.01 -6.50
C ASN A 128 -1.08 -11.01 -6.77
N SER A 129 -1.35 -10.14 -5.81
CA SER A 129 -2.44 -9.17 -5.86
C SER A 129 -2.07 -7.93 -5.05
N ALA A 130 -1.84 -6.82 -5.75
CA ALA A 130 -1.57 -5.54 -5.14
C ALA A 130 -2.46 -4.44 -5.73
N TYR A 131 -2.75 -3.44 -4.92
CA TYR A 131 -3.27 -2.17 -5.37
C TYR A 131 -2.10 -1.25 -5.68
N VAL A 132 -2.02 -0.74 -6.90
CA VAL A 132 -0.96 0.15 -7.34
C VAL A 132 -1.50 1.56 -7.42
N TYR A 133 -0.99 2.42 -6.54
CA TYR A 133 -1.30 3.85 -6.51
C TYR A 133 -0.21 4.63 -7.25
N ASN A 134 -0.59 5.39 -8.28
CA ASN A 134 0.28 6.35 -8.95
C ASN A 134 0.17 7.72 -8.25
N ILE A 135 1.25 8.17 -7.63
CA ILE A 135 1.25 9.36 -6.78
C ILE A 135 1.00 10.62 -7.59
N GLU A 136 1.65 10.74 -8.75
CA GLU A 136 1.60 11.95 -9.57
C GLU A 136 0.28 12.11 -10.31
N LYS A 137 -0.29 10.98 -10.77
CA LYS A 137 -1.56 10.97 -11.50
C LYS A 137 -2.77 10.94 -10.58
N ASN A 138 -2.57 10.56 -9.31
CA ASN A 138 -3.66 10.27 -8.39
C ASN A 138 -4.62 9.22 -9.00
N GLU A 139 -4.09 8.05 -9.31
CA GLU A 139 -4.83 6.95 -9.92
C GLU A 139 -4.58 5.67 -9.14
N LEU A 140 -5.63 4.88 -8.91
CA LEU A 140 -5.54 3.59 -8.25
C LEU A 140 -5.87 2.48 -9.25
N SER A 141 -5.00 1.47 -9.30
CA SER A 141 -5.12 0.33 -10.21
C SER A 141 -4.87 -0.98 -9.48
N ASN A 142 -5.19 -2.11 -10.11
CA ASN A 142 -4.78 -3.43 -9.64
C ASN A 142 -3.62 -3.95 -10.48
N ALA A 143 -2.66 -4.60 -9.85
CA ALA A 143 -1.60 -5.34 -10.53
C ALA A 143 -1.55 -6.78 -10.06
N LYS A 144 -1.41 -7.70 -11.03
CA LYS A 144 -1.02 -9.09 -10.80
C LYS A 144 0.49 -9.13 -10.95
N GLY A 145 1.23 -9.15 -9.84
CA GLY A 145 2.70 -9.05 -9.85
C GLY A 145 3.22 -7.69 -9.39
N THR A 146 4.29 -7.71 -8.57
CA THR A 146 5.02 -6.50 -8.13
C THR A 146 6.51 -6.58 -8.41
N GLU A 147 6.92 -7.33 -9.43
CA GLU A 147 8.32 -7.65 -9.75
C GLU A 147 9.19 -6.40 -10.00
N GLU A 148 8.60 -5.35 -10.58
CA GLU A 148 9.28 -4.06 -10.81
C GLU A 148 9.36 -3.17 -9.56
N PHE A 149 8.63 -3.53 -8.49
CA PHE A 149 8.56 -2.77 -7.24
C PHE A 149 9.54 -3.34 -6.22
N LYS A 150 10.27 -2.45 -5.56
CA LYS A 150 11.22 -2.79 -4.51
C LYS A 150 10.64 -2.45 -3.15
N GLU A 151 11.08 -3.16 -2.12
CA GLU A 151 10.75 -2.78 -0.75
C GLU A 151 11.17 -1.34 -0.48
N VAL A 152 10.32 -0.60 0.23
CA VAL A 152 10.63 0.76 0.64
C VAL A 152 11.78 0.70 1.65
N LYS A 153 12.82 1.50 1.39
CA LYS A 153 13.99 1.53 2.26
C LYS A 153 13.68 2.32 3.53
N HIS A 154 13.51 1.60 4.63
CA HIS A 154 13.39 2.18 5.96
C HIS A 154 14.75 2.69 6.47
N VAL A 155 14.71 3.73 7.29
CA VAL A 155 15.88 4.27 7.99
C VAL A 155 16.04 3.50 9.29
N ASP A 156 17.26 3.04 9.57
CA ASP A 156 17.54 2.37 10.84
C ASP A 156 17.46 3.37 11.98
N LYS A 157 16.91 2.95 13.13
CA LYS A 157 16.76 3.85 14.29
C LYS A 157 18.09 4.43 14.78
N GLU A 158 19.19 3.70 14.57
CA GLU A 158 20.54 4.11 14.93
C GLU A 158 21.06 5.30 14.09
N GLU A 159 20.48 5.54 12.91
CA GLU A 159 20.82 6.69 12.06
C GLU A 159 20.12 7.98 12.50
N LEU A 160 19.18 7.91 13.44
CA LEU A 160 18.39 9.05 13.90
C LEU A 160 18.80 9.48 15.31
N PRO A 161 19.10 10.76 15.56
CA PRO A 161 19.41 11.25 16.90
C PRO A 161 18.23 11.08 17.85
N ASN A 162 18.54 10.72 19.11
CA ASN A 162 17.56 10.68 20.21
C ASN A 162 16.86 12.03 20.44
N THR A 163 17.50 13.15 20.08
CA THR A 163 16.86 14.47 20.16
C THR A 163 15.68 14.63 19.21
N ILE A 164 15.68 13.89 18.09
CA ILE A 164 14.56 13.85 17.13
C ILE A 164 13.57 12.76 17.55
N LEU A 165 14.09 11.59 17.93
CA LEU A 165 13.35 10.48 18.50
C LEU A 165 13.21 10.66 20.03
N ASN A 166 12.34 11.56 20.50
CA ASN A 166 12.09 11.88 21.92
C ASN A 166 12.53 10.75 22.89
N ASP A 167 13.43 11.07 23.83
CA ASP A 167 14.23 10.21 24.74
C ASP A 167 13.51 9.10 25.53
N ASN A 168 12.20 8.96 25.43
CA ASN A 168 11.47 7.83 25.98
C ASN A 168 11.31 6.79 24.86
N ASN A 169 12.12 5.71 24.91
CA ASN A 169 12.29 4.57 23.98
C ASN A 169 11.02 3.92 23.35
N ASP A 170 9.83 4.48 23.55
CA ASP A 170 8.54 4.00 23.04
C ASP A 170 7.85 4.99 22.08
N ASN A 171 8.48 6.11 21.70
CA ASN A 171 7.82 7.09 20.84
C ASN A 171 7.53 6.51 19.44
N ALA A 172 6.24 6.43 19.14
CA ALA A 172 5.70 5.97 17.88
C ALA A 172 6.23 6.86 16.75
N GLY A 173 6.99 6.25 15.84
CA GLY A 173 7.58 6.96 14.72
C GLY A 173 8.41 6.03 13.87
N ASN A 174 8.52 6.37 12.60
CA ASN A 174 9.32 5.62 11.66
C ASN A 174 9.74 6.53 10.50
N ALA A 175 10.83 6.14 9.85
CA ALA A 175 11.41 6.92 8.77
C ALA A 175 11.68 6.06 7.54
N VAL A 176 11.70 6.72 6.40
CA VAL A 176 12.03 6.17 5.08
C VAL A 176 12.97 7.12 4.36
N TYR A 177 13.73 6.58 3.41
CA TYR A 177 14.48 7.40 2.47
C TYR A 177 13.59 7.84 1.31
N ASN A 178 13.68 9.11 0.91
CA ASN A 178 13.10 9.56 -0.36
C ASN A 178 14.06 9.33 -1.54
N GLU A 179 13.65 9.71 -2.75
CA GLU A 179 14.42 9.52 -3.99
C GLU A 179 15.73 10.29 -4.04
N LYS A 180 15.86 11.35 -3.23
CA LYS A 180 17.08 12.17 -3.10
C LYS A 180 18.05 11.62 -2.05
N GLY A 181 17.65 10.57 -1.33
CA GLY A 181 18.41 10.02 -0.21
C GLY A 181 18.23 10.78 1.10
N ASN A 182 17.35 11.79 1.14
CA ASN A 182 16.98 12.47 2.39
C ASN A 182 16.16 11.55 3.27
N ILE A 183 16.22 11.80 4.58
CA ILE A 183 15.41 11.10 5.57
C ILE A 183 14.06 11.81 5.66
N VAL A 184 12.97 11.06 5.49
CA VAL A 184 11.62 11.52 5.80
C VAL A 184 11.17 10.78 7.04
N LEU A 185 10.84 11.52 8.09
CA LEU A 185 10.52 10.99 9.41
C LEU A 185 9.13 11.42 9.83
N LEU A 186 8.32 10.46 10.26
CA LEU A 186 7.06 10.70 10.96
C LEU A 186 7.28 10.39 12.45
N THR A 187 6.99 11.34 13.32
CA THR A 187 7.16 11.18 14.77
C THR A 187 5.96 11.72 15.54
N TYR A 188 5.60 11.02 16.60
CA TYR A 188 4.62 11.44 17.57
C TYR A 188 5.21 12.48 18.55
N ARG A 189 4.39 13.48 18.89
CA ARG A 189 4.63 14.47 19.93
C ARG A 189 3.37 14.64 20.76
N TYR A 190 3.53 14.81 22.06
CA TYR A 190 2.47 15.24 22.94
C TYR A 190 2.76 16.68 23.36
N GLU A 191 1.98 17.63 22.85
CA GLU A 191 2.19 19.07 23.06
C GLU A 191 0.88 19.70 23.53
N ASP A 192 0.94 20.50 24.60
CA ASP A 192 -0.21 21.24 25.15
C ASP A 192 -1.45 20.37 25.44
N GLY A 193 -1.23 19.14 25.90
CA GLY A 193 -2.32 18.21 26.23
C GLY A 193 -2.93 17.48 25.02
N THR A 194 -2.36 17.67 23.83
CA THR A 194 -2.89 17.14 22.56
C THR A 194 -1.86 16.25 21.89
N ASP A 195 -2.34 15.14 21.33
CA ASP A 195 -1.55 14.26 20.48
C ASP A 195 -1.21 14.96 19.15
N SER A 196 0.01 14.82 18.66
CA SER A 196 0.42 15.44 17.40
C SER A 196 1.37 14.54 16.64
N TRP A 197 1.29 14.60 15.32
CA TRP A 197 2.21 13.90 14.43
C TRP A 197 2.92 14.88 13.53
N ILE A 198 4.25 14.84 13.57
CA ILE A 198 5.09 15.77 12.85
C ILE A 198 5.85 15.00 11.78
N LEU A 199 5.82 15.53 10.56
CA LEU A 199 6.68 15.10 9.46
C LEU A 199 7.89 16.01 9.37
N TYR A 200 9.06 15.38 9.24
CA TYR A 200 10.33 16.03 8.97
C TYR A 200 10.88 15.55 7.63
N ILE A 201 11.52 16.45 6.90
CA ILE A 201 12.51 16.12 5.87
C ILE A 201 13.86 16.57 6.42
N LEU A 202 14.79 15.64 6.56
CA LEU A 202 16.14 15.87 7.06
C LEU A 202 17.15 15.56 5.96
N GLU A 203 18.20 16.37 5.88
CA GLU A 203 19.39 16.02 5.11
C GLU A 203 20.06 14.80 5.77
N LYS A 204 20.56 13.84 4.98
CA LYS A 204 20.95 12.54 5.51
C LYS A 204 22.16 12.61 6.44
N ASP A 205 23.20 13.34 6.03
CA ASP A 205 24.50 13.26 6.69
C ASP A 205 24.62 14.26 7.85
N SER A 206 24.08 15.47 7.68
CA SER A 206 24.06 16.51 8.72
C SER A 206 22.87 16.39 9.67
N LEU A 207 21.79 15.74 9.23
CA LEU A 207 20.49 15.68 9.93
C LEU A 207 19.84 17.05 10.12
N ASP A 208 20.27 18.05 9.35
CA ASP A 208 19.66 19.37 9.33
C ASP A 208 18.21 19.28 8.83
N ILE A 209 17.32 20.01 9.51
CA ILE A 209 15.90 20.07 9.14
C ILE A 209 15.76 20.90 7.86
N ILE A 210 15.40 20.22 6.77
CA ILE A 210 15.03 20.86 5.51
C ILE A 210 13.59 21.38 5.59
N LYS A 211 12.69 20.58 6.17
CA LYS A 211 11.28 20.93 6.34
C LYS A 211 10.67 20.23 7.55
N GLN A 212 9.75 20.91 8.23
CA GLN A 212 8.99 20.37 9.36
C GLN A 212 7.53 20.83 9.23
N VAL A 213 6.59 19.91 9.40
CA VAL A 213 5.15 20.19 9.31
C VAL A 213 4.37 19.33 10.31
N ASN A 214 3.28 19.87 10.87
CA ASN A 214 2.37 19.11 11.73
C ASN A 214 1.23 18.55 10.86
N VAL A 215 1.05 17.23 10.86
CA VAL A 215 0.14 16.52 9.95
C VAL A 215 -1.27 16.40 10.54
N PHE A 216 -1.38 16.04 11.82
CA PHE A 216 -2.64 15.97 12.55
C PHE A 216 -2.43 16.27 14.04
N LYS A 217 -3.44 16.94 14.61
CA LYS A 217 -3.64 17.29 16.02
C LYS A 217 -4.99 16.76 16.47
#